data_AF-A0A7W1H6V6-F1
#
_entry.id   AF-A0A7W1H6V6-F1
#
_cell.length_a   1.000
_cell.length_b   1.000
_cell.length_c   1.000
_cell.angle_alpha   90.00
_cell.angle_beta   90.00
_cell.angle_gamma   90.00
#
_symmetry.space_group_name_H-M   'P 1'
#
loop_
_entity.id
_entity.type
_entity.pdbx_description
1 polymer ?
#
loop_
_entity_poly.entity_id
_entity_poly.type
_entity_poly.pdbx_seq_one_letter_code
_entity_poly.pdbx_strand_id
1 'polypeptide(L)'
;MDSDLKPKSDQTASSDSPASSASIEQELQKQFSEVKNATERQSILEQTRGLARLSLDQAAATLETSGTIAGVSLRASIEFLRAAPEAAETLAAGELRLWGEMGRRLAIGDVESAISFFIAGVSDLKGVPPDARAIVFQLCSRQMTLSAPIATVTLRKVRGLSEAVNDSETLISTLETAAEISRRSAKHSADFLAATPVVIESLNKFDDRAVKQRALTLASAFAFRAGGIAADAWAAMPTALANLKSEAALQLLDRTGDFLERGGGGALHLMLSGGEVLRILPELFDDWIELLWVVAQHGNASLVAFVRSTPRFVRGFLAPHAGCPRGDPALSGMDRNRAVELSKRVVSLTAEIARLDGEAALACFRASPGVLRTVAIEQFEEWV
;
A
#
# COMPACT_ATOMS: atom_id res chain seq x y z
N MET A 1 44.72 49.44 51.24
CA MET A 1 44.37 48.00 51.37
C MET A 1 43.72 47.61 50.06
N ASP A 2 44.40 47.67 48.92
CA ASP A 2 45.67 47.01 48.55
C ASP A 2 45.68 45.53 48.93
N SER A 3 45.25 44.67 48.00
CA SER A 3 46.20 43.79 47.32
C SER A 3 45.62 43.16 46.04
N ASP A 4 46.28 43.49 44.93
CA ASP A 4 46.72 42.60 43.84
C ASP A 4 45.77 41.55 43.25
N LEU A 5 45.08 41.95 42.19
CA LEU A 5 44.70 41.08 41.07
C LEU A 5 45.78 41.15 39.98
N LYS A 6 46.55 40.07 39.83
CA LYS A 6 47.36 39.80 38.61
C LYS A 6 46.63 38.80 37.70
N PRO A 7 46.69 38.96 36.37
CA PRO A 7 46.10 38.03 35.42
C PRO A 7 47.08 36.89 35.14
N LYS A 8 46.60 35.64 35.18
CA LYS A 8 47.29 34.50 34.58
C LYS A 8 46.67 34.22 33.21
N SER A 9 47.45 34.55 32.19
CA SER A 9 47.42 33.92 30.88
C SER A 9 47.61 32.41 31.05
N ASP A 10 46.73 31.59 30.47
CA ASP A 10 47.09 30.24 30.07
C ASP A 10 46.54 29.96 28.68
N GLN A 11 47.49 29.65 27.81
CA GLN A 11 47.33 29.19 26.44
C GLN A 11 46.64 27.83 26.46
N THR A 12 45.46 27.71 25.85
CA THR A 12 45.00 26.41 25.34
C THR A 12 45.68 26.17 24.00
N ALA A 13 46.92 25.69 24.10
CA ALA A 13 47.63 25.10 22.99
C ALA A 13 46.82 23.93 22.44
N SER A 14 46.46 24.05 21.16
CA SER A 14 46.18 22.95 20.25
C SER A 14 47.24 21.85 20.43
N SER A 15 46.88 20.75 21.09
CA SER A 15 47.62 19.49 21.01
C SER A 15 46.91 18.58 20.00
N ASP A 16 47.05 18.91 18.72
CA ASP A 16 47.06 17.89 17.67
C ASP A 16 48.25 16.97 17.97
N SER A 17 47.96 15.91 18.72
CA SER A 17 48.96 14.92 19.09
C SER A 17 49.19 14.01 17.87
N PRO A 18 50.40 13.99 17.26
CA PRO A 18 50.71 13.14 16.11
C PRO A 18 50.70 11.64 16.44
N ALA A 19 50.42 11.27 17.69
CA ALA A 19 50.32 9.89 18.15
C ALA A 19 48.99 9.21 17.76
N SER A 20 47.89 9.96 17.53
CA SER A 20 46.62 9.32 17.13
C SER A 20 46.57 8.99 15.63
N SER A 21 47.16 9.84 14.79
CA SER A 21 47.29 9.60 13.35
C SER A 21 48.26 8.46 13.05
N ALA A 22 49.38 8.38 13.78
CA ALA A 22 50.35 7.31 13.64
C ALA A 22 49.79 5.94 14.07
N SER A 23 48.88 5.90 15.05
CA SER A 23 48.19 4.67 15.48
C SER A 23 47.21 4.17 14.41
N ILE A 24 46.44 5.07 13.80
CA ILE A 24 45.52 4.73 12.70
C ILE A 24 46.29 4.31 11.45
N GLU A 25 47.39 4.99 11.12
CA GLU A 25 48.29 4.60 10.02
C GLU A 25 48.90 3.22 10.28
N GLN A 26 49.35 2.93 11.50
CA GLN A 26 49.90 1.61 11.84
C GLN A 26 48.84 0.50 11.82
N GLU A 27 47.61 0.76 12.27
CA GLU A 27 46.50 -0.20 12.21
C GLU A 27 46.07 -0.46 10.75
N LEU A 28 45.96 0.59 9.93
CA LEU A 28 45.71 0.48 8.50
C LEU A 28 46.85 -0.25 7.80
N GLN A 29 48.10 0.08 8.10
CA GLN A 29 49.27 -0.52 7.46
C GLN A 29 49.47 -1.97 7.88
N LYS A 30 49.06 -2.35 9.10
CA LYS A 30 48.98 -3.73 9.56
C LYS A 30 47.87 -4.49 8.82
N GLN A 31 46.67 -3.93 8.70
CA GLN A 31 45.58 -4.51 7.90
C GLN A 31 45.94 -4.64 6.41
N PHE A 32 46.64 -3.65 5.82
CA PHE A 32 47.13 -3.70 4.45
C PHE A 32 48.29 -4.69 4.27
N SER A 33 49.13 -4.91 5.29
CA SER A 33 50.24 -5.87 5.23
C SER A 33 49.81 -7.33 5.30
N GLU A 34 48.59 -7.59 5.78
CA GLU A 34 47.93 -8.90 5.74
C GLU A 34 47.36 -9.23 4.35
N VAL A 35 47.21 -8.23 3.46
CA VAL A 35 46.76 -8.37 2.04
C VAL A 35 47.88 -8.90 1.12
N LYS A 36 48.62 -9.92 1.57
CA LYS A 36 49.75 -10.51 0.82
C LYS A 36 49.32 -11.54 -0.22
N ASN A 37 48.04 -11.89 -0.30
CA ASN A 37 47.59 -12.91 -1.24
C ASN A 37 47.50 -12.33 -2.67
N ALA A 38 48.15 -12.98 -3.65
CA ALA A 38 48.13 -12.54 -5.05
C ALA A 38 46.69 -12.40 -5.60
N THR A 39 45.78 -13.24 -5.11
CA THR A 39 44.35 -13.24 -5.40
C THR A 39 43.65 -11.96 -4.92
N GLU A 40 44.04 -11.42 -3.76
CA GLU A 40 43.46 -10.18 -3.23
C GLU A 40 43.98 -8.96 -4.01
N ARG A 41 45.26 -8.96 -4.39
CA ARG A 41 45.82 -7.90 -5.25
C ARG A 41 45.16 -7.88 -6.63
N GLN A 42 44.91 -9.05 -7.20
CA GLN A 42 44.17 -9.17 -8.46
C GLN A 42 42.73 -8.67 -8.31
N SER A 43 42.05 -9.02 -7.21
CA SER A 43 40.71 -8.52 -6.90
C SER A 43 40.66 -7.00 -6.75
N ILE A 44 41.66 -6.39 -6.10
CA ILE A 44 41.77 -4.93 -5.98
C ILE A 44 41.98 -4.28 -7.35
N LEU A 45 42.88 -4.82 -8.19
CA LEU A 45 43.10 -4.30 -9.54
C LEU A 45 41.85 -4.40 -10.43
N GLU A 46 41.10 -5.48 -10.31
CA GLU A 46 39.82 -5.66 -11.01
C GLU A 46 38.76 -4.66 -10.53
N GLN A 47 38.65 -4.44 -9.22
CA GLN A 47 37.76 -3.42 -8.65
C GLN A 47 38.14 -2.02 -9.13
N THR A 48 39.42 -1.65 -9.10
CA THR A 48 39.88 -0.34 -9.58
C THR A 48 39.60 -0.15 -11.07
N ARG A 49 39.77 -1.19 -11.89
CA ARG A 49 39.40 -1.16 -13.31
C ARG A 49 37.89 -1.04 -13.52
N GLY A 50 37.08 -1.71 -12.69
CA GLY A 50 35.62 -1.60 -12.72
C GLY A 50 35.17 -0.17 -12.42
N LEU A 51 35.69 0.43 -11.35
CA LEU A 51 35.41 1.82 -10.98
C LEU A 51 35.87 2.82 -12.05
N ALA A 52 37.01 2.59 -12.69
CA ALA A 52 37.52 3.45 -13.75
C ALA A 52 36.65 3.46 -15.03
N ARG A 53 35.74 2.50 -15.19
CA ARG A 53 34.78 2.44 -16.31
C ARG A 53 33.48 3.19 -16.03
N LEU A 54 33.23 3.58 -14.78
CA LEU A 54 32.03 4.32 -14.41
C LEU A 54 32.09 5.75 -14.94
N SER A 55 30.92 6.34 -15.19
CA SER A 55 30.84 7.78 -15.38
C SER A 55 31.35 8.52 -14.14
N LEU A 56 31.82 9.76 -14.30
CA LEU A 56 32.37 10.54 -13.19
C LEU A 56 31.39 10.65 -12.02
N ASP A 57 30.11 10.88 -12.31
CA ASP A 57 29.06 11.00 -11.29
C ASP A 57 28.79 9.67 -10.57
N GLN A 58 28.81 8.53 -11.28
CA GLN A 58 28.66 7.20 -10.68
C GLN A 58 29.89 6.81 -9.85
N ALA A 59 31.09 7.11 -10.32
CA ALA A 59 32.32 6.88 -9.57
C ALA A 59 32.34 7.70 -8.27
N ALA A 60 31.97 8.99 -8.33
CA ALA A 60 31.85 9.85 -7.16
C ALA A 60 30.80 9.31 -6.17
N ALA A 61 29.61 8.98 -6.65
CA ALA A 61 28.55 8.37 -5.85
C ALA A 61 28.99 7.06 -5.17
N THR A 62 29.72 6.22 -5.90
CA THR A 62 30.25 4.94 -5.38
C THR A 62 31.27 5.18 -4.29
N LEU A 63 32.27 6.04 -4.52
CA LEU A 63 33.32 6.29 -3.53
C LEU A 63 32.76 6.95 -2.26
N GLU A 64 31.92 7.97 -2.41
CA GLU A 64 31.22 8.63 -1.29
C GLU A 64 30.44 7.62 -0.45
N THR A 65 29.61 6.80 -1.10
CA THR A 65 28.76 5.83 -0.41
C THR A 65 29.58 4.69 0.20
N SER A 66 30.66 4.26 -0.45
CA SER A 66 31.57 3.26 0.12
C SER A 66 32.23 3.76 1.40
N GLY A 67 32.59 5.05 1.47
CA GLY A 67 33.14 5.67 2.67
C GLY A 67 32.12 5.70 3.81
N THR A 68 30.86 6.05 3.53
CA THR A 68 29.80 6.05 4.55
C THR A 68 29.48 4.63 5.04
N ILE A 69 29.52 3.62 4.17
CA ILE A 69 29.38 2.20 4.56
C ILE A 69 30.59 1.75 5.39
N ALA A 70 31.81 2.11 4.99
CA ALA A 70 33.04 1.70 5.69
C ALA A 70 33.08 2.21 7.14
N GLY A 71 32.48 3.38 7.41
CA GLY A 71 32.29 3.91 8.76
C GLY A 71 31.41 3.04 9.66
N VAL A 72 30.60 2.12 9.10
CA VAL A 72 29.81 1.13 9.83
C VAL A 72 30.47 -0.25 9.75
N SER A 73 30.88 -0.68 8.55
CA SER A 73 31.53 -1.96 8.31
C SER A 73 32.39 -1.92 7.03
N LEU A 74 33.70 -2.07 7.19
CA LEU A 74 34.63 -2.18 6.07
C LEU A 74 34.30 -3.37 5.16
N ARG A 75 33.90 -4.51 5.75
CA ARG A 75 33.55 -5.72 4.99
C ARG A 75 32.33 -5.47 4.07
N ALA A 76 31.29 -4.83 4.59
CA ALA A 76 30.13 -4.46 3.76
C ALA A 76 30.50 -3.44 2.67
N SER A 77 31.42 -2.49 2.97
CA SER A 77 31.90 -1.51 1.99
C SER A 77 32.65 -2.15 0.83
N ILE A 78 33.50 -3.16 1.12
CA ILE A 78 34.21 -3.93 0.10
C ILE A 78 33.21 -4.66 -0.82
N GLU A 79 32.19 -5.30 -0.26
CA GLU A 79 31.18 -5.98 -1.08
C GLU A 79 30.34 -5.00 -1.92
N PHE A 80 30.02 -3.82 -1.37
CA PHE A 80 29.40 -2.74 -2.16
C PHE A 80 30.29 -2.31 -3.34
N LEU A 81 31.59 -2.06 -3.10
CA LEU A 81 32.53 -1.66 -4.15
C LEU A 81 32.68 -2.72 -5.23
N ARG A 82 32.61 -4.01 -4.86
CA ARG A 82 32.63 -5.13 -5.81
C ARG A 82 31.37 -5.16 -6.68
N ALA A 83 30.20 -4.92 -6.10
CA ALA A 83 28.92 -4.98 -6.81
C ALA A 83 28.57 -3.68 -7.56
N ALA A 84 29.15 -2.54 -7.19
CA ALA A 84 28.82 -1.23 -7.74
C ALA A 84 29.01 -1.11 -9.26
N PRO A 85 30.06 -1.66 -9.92
CA PRO A 85 30.20 -1.59 -11.36
C PRO A 85 29.05 -2.23 -12.13
N GLU A 86 28.62 -3.44 -11.72
CA GLU A 86 27.48 -4.11 -12.33
C GLU A 86 26.18 -3.37 -12.01
N ALA A 87 26.03 -2.87 -10.79
CA ALA A 87 24.84 -2.11 -10.41
C ALA A 87 24.69 -0.81 -11.21
N ALA A 88 25.80 -0.14 -11.53
CA ALA A 88 25.84 1.09 -12.32
C ALA A 88 25.44 0.89 -13.80
N GLU A 89 25.40 -0.35 -14.31
CA GLU A 89 24.82 -0.64 -15.62
C GLU A 89 23.29 -0.45 -15.62
N THR A 90 22.66 -0.55 -14.45
CA THR A 90 21.21 -0.42 -14.28
C THR A 90 20.83 0.90 -13.59
N LEU A 91 21.66 1.37 -12.66
CA LEU A 91 21.38 2.49 -11.77
C LEU A 91 22.11 3.78 -12.17
N ALA A 92 21.38 4.88 -12.19
CA ALA A 92 21.95 6.22 -12.21
C ALA A 92 22.71 6.52 -10.91
N ALA A 93 23.56 7.54 -10.92
CA ALA A 93 24.39 7.91 -9.75
C ALA A 93 23.55 8.16 -8.48
N GLY A 94 22.39 8.82 -8.59
CA GLY A 94 21.49 9.04 -7.46
C GLY A 94 20.88 7.74 -6.92
N GLU A 95 20.47 6.84 -7.80
CA GLU A 95 19.91 5.52 -7.44
C GLU A 95 20.98 4.64 -6.77
N LEU A 96 22.23 4.71 -7.24
CA LEU A 96 23.35 3.97 -6.66
C LEU A 96 23.64 4.41 -5.21
N ARG A 97 23.55 5.72 -4.91
CA ARG A 97 23.63 6.23 -3.54
C ARG A 97 22.51 5.68 -2.67
N LEU A 98 21.27 5.69 -3.18
CA LEU A 98 20.11 5.18 -2.44
C LEU A 98 20.23 3.68 -2.16
N TRP A 99 20.68 2.89 -3.13
CA TRP A 99 20.95 1.47 -2.96
C TRP A 99 22.06 1.20 -1.94
N GLY A 100 23.18 1.93 -2.00
CA GLY A 100 24.25 1.82 -1.01
C GLY A 100 23.83 2.26 0.39
N GLU A 101 22.99 3.31 0.53
CA GLU A 101 22.41 3.73 1.81
C GLU A 101 21.49 2.65 2.41
N MET A 102 20.71 1.95 1.58
CA MET A 102 19.95 0.78 2.05
C MET A 102 20.89 -0.30 2.60
N GLY A 103 21.95 -0.65 1.88
CA GLY A 103 22.94 -1.62 2.36
C GLY A 103 23.65 -1.15 3.64
N ARG A 104 23.96 0.14 3.78
CA ARG A 104 24.51 0.74 5.01
C ARG A 104 23.55 0.54 6.18
N ARG A 105 22.26 0.84 6.00
CA ARG A 105 21.24 0.65 7.03
C ARG A 105 21.08 -0.81 7.44
N LEU A 106 21.17 -1.74 6.49
CA LEU A 106 21.25 -3.17 6.80
C LEU A 106 22.49 -3.46 7.66
N ALA A 107 23.65 -2.92 7.31
CA ALA A 107 24.91 -3.18 8.00
C ALA A 107 24.91 -2.68 9.46
N ILE A 108 24.17 -1.61 9.76
CA ILE A 108 23.97 -1.11 11.13
C ILE A 108 23.25 -2.16 12.00
N GLY A 109 22.27 -2.88 11.44
CA GLY A 109 21.55 -3.93 12.15
C GLY A 109 22.28 -5.27 12.12
N ASP A 110 22.73 -5.68 10.94
CA ASP A 110 23.45 -6.93 10.69
C ASP A 110 24.30 -6.83 9.42
N VAL A 111 25.62 -6.99 9.58
CA VAL A 111 26.58 -6.92 8.47
C VAL A 111 26.37 -8.05 7.45
N GLU A 112 25.96 -9.25 7.88
CA GLU A 112 25.74 -10.37 6.95
C GLU A 112 24.54 -10.11 6.03
N SER A 113 23.50 -9.47 6.56
CA SER A 113 22.35 -9.00 5.77
C SER A 113 22.76 -7.98 4.70
N ALA A 114 23.66 -7.04 5.03
CA ALA A 114 24.17 -6.07 4.05
C ALA A 114 25.03 -6.72 2.97
N ILE A 115 25.90 -7.65 3.35
CA ILE A 115 26.73 -8.41 2.41
C ILE A 115 25.85 -9.23 1.47
N SER A 116 24.89 -9.97 2.01
CA SER A 116 23.93 -10.74 1.23
C SER A 116 23.10 -9.85 0.29
N PHE A 117 22.79 -8.62 0.71
CA PHE A 117 22.11 -7.63 -0.10
C PHE A 117 22.97 -7.13 -1.28
N PHE A 118 24.25 -6.80 -1.05
CA PHE A 118 25.14 -6.37 -2.13
C PHE A 118 25.47 -7.50 -3.10
N ILE A 119 25.65 -8.73 -2.60
CA ILE A 119 25.86 -9.94 -3.44
C ILE A 119 24.65 -10.21 -4.33
N ALA A 120 23.42 -10.02 -3.82
CA ALA A 120 22.22 -10.16 -4.64
C ALA A 120 22.13 -9.12 -5.78
N GLY A 121 22.79 -7.98 -5.61
CA GLY A 121 22.87 -6.93 -6.61
C GLY A 121 21.53 -6.22 -6.87
N VAL A 122 21.36 -5.72 -8.09
CA VAL A 122 20.21 -4.90 -8.52
C VAL A 122 19.49 -5.49 -9.73
N SER A 123 19.68 -6.79 -9.97
CA SER A 123 19.08 -7.50 -11.12
C SER A 123 17.55 -7.45 -11.10
N ASP A 124 16.94 -7.37 -9.92
CA ASP A 124 15.49 -7.20 -9.71
C ASP A 124 14.97 -5.81 -10.09
N LEU A 125 15.84 -4.86 -10.46
CA LEU A 125 15.46 -3.56 -11.02
C LEU A 125 15.59 -3.52 -12.54
N LYS A 126 16.17 -4.56 -13.17
CA LYS A 126 16.23 -4.65 -14.63
C LYS A 126 14.80 -4.77 -15.19
N GLY A 127 14.44 -3.87 -16.10
CA GLY A 127 13.11 -3.80 -16.70
C GLY A 127 12.12 -2.90 -15.96
N VAL A 128 12.48 -2.37 -14.78
CA VAL A 128 11.68 -1.33 -14.11
C VAL A 128 11.95 0.03 -14.76
N PRO A 129 10.89 0.78 -15.15
CA PRO A 129 11.06 2.11 -15.72
C PRO A 129 11.86 3.05 -14.81
N PRO A 130 12.77 3.89 -15.34
CA PRO A 130 13.61 4.78 -14.53
C PRO A 130 12.81 5.67 -13.57
N ASP A 131 11.69 6.22 -14.03
CA ASP A 131 10.83 7.09 -13.20
C ASP A 131 10.20 6.35 -12.02
N ALA A 132 9.91 5.05 -12.19
CA ALA A 132 9.39 4.20 -11.12
C ALA A 132 10.48 3.82 -10.11
N ARG A 133 11.74 3.63 -10.53
CA ARG A 133 12.84 3.20 -9.65
C ARG A 133 13.11 4.18 -8.52
N ALA A 134 13.06 5.49 -8.80
CA ALA A 134 13.21 6.52 -7.76
C ALA A 134 12.15 6.35 -6.64
N ILE A 135 10.90 6.08 -7.03
CA ILE A 135 9.78 5.86 -6.10
C ILE A 135 9.97 4.55 -5.33
N VAL A 136 10.49 3.50 -5.96
CA VAL A 136 10.82 2.22 -5.32
C VAL A 136 11.85 2.43 -4.21
N PHE A 137 12.95 3.16 -4.48
CA PHE A 137 13.94 3.46 -3.46
C PHE A 137 13.37 4.32 -2.32
N GLN A 138 12.50 5.29 -2.64
CA GLN A 138 11.81 6.08 -1.63
C GLN A 138 10.90 5.22 -0.75
N LEU A 139 10.12 4.32 -1.34
CA LEU A 139 9.27 3.36 -0.65
C LEU A 139 10.11 2.44 0.25
N CYS A 140 11.14 1.81 -0.30
CA CYS A 140 12.02 0.92 0.44
C CYS A 140 12.70 1.67 1.59
N SER A 141 13.20 2.88 1.37
CA SER A 141 13.81 3.71 2.43
C SER A 141 12.85 3.98 3.60
N ARG A 142 11.58 4.29 3.31
CA ARG A 142 10.52 4.44 4.34
C ARG A 142 10.21 3.13 5.04
N GLN A 143 10.07 2.05 4.28
CA GLN A 143 9.83 0.72 4.83
C GLN A 143 10.98 0.31 5.76
N MET A 144 12.24 0.60 5.42
CA MET A 144 13.41 0.27 6.25
C MET A 144 13.40 0.96 7.62
N THR A 145 12.82 2.16 7.72
CA THR A 145 12.65 2.84 9.02
C THR A 145 11.76 2.04 9.97
N LEU A 146 10.83 1.24 9.44
CA LEU A 146 9.90 0.42 10.23
C LEU A 146 10.28 -1.08 10.24
N SER A 147 10.82 -1.59 9.14
CA SER A 147 11.18 -3.00 8.91
C SER A 147 12.08 -3.16 7.69
N ALA A 148 13.39 -3.32 7.93
CA ALA A 148 14.37 -3.60 6.87
C ALA A 148 14.09 -4.91 6.09
N PRO A 149 13.66 -6.02 6.71
CA PRO A 149 13.32 -7.24 5.97
C PRO A 149 12.21 -7.03 4.93
N ILE A 150 11.17 -6.25 5.26
CA ILE A 150 10.08 -5.94 4.33
C ILE A 150 10.60 -5.13 3.15
N ALA A 151 11.41 -4.10 3.39
CA ALA A 151 11.98 -3.28 2.32
C ALA A 151 12.80 -4.08 1.31
N THR A 152 13.61 -5.02 1.79
CA THR A 152 14.41 -5.90 0.93
C THR A 152 13.53 -6.84 0.12
N VAL A 153 12.48 -7.41 0.71
CA VAL A 153 11.51 -8.24 -0.02
C VAL A 153 10.76 -7.43 -1.09
N THR A 154 10.36 -6.19 -0.78
CA THR A 154 9.73 -5.28 -1.73
C THR A 154 10.64 -5.01 -2.92
N LEU A 155 11.91 -4.67 -2.67
CA LEU A 155 12.89 -4.40 -3.73
C LEU A 155 13.07 -5.61 -4.66
N ARG A 156 13.10 -6.83 -4.12
CA ARG A 156 13.25 -8.06 -4.91
C ARG A 156 12.01 -8.39 -5.77
N LYS A 157 10.82 -7.98 -5.31
CA LYS A 157 9.55 -8.28 -6.00
C LYS A 157 9.16 -7.25 -7.05
N VAL A 158 9.84 -6.11 -7.10
CA VAL A 158 9.41 -4.96 -7.92
C VAL A 158 9.41 -5.24 -9.42
N ARG A 159 10.35 -6.05 -9.93
CA ARG A 159 10.33 -6.46 -11.32
C ARG A 159 9.08 -7.28 -11.66
N GLY A 160 8.76 -8.28 -10.85
CA GLY A 160 7.54 -9.07 -11.04
C GLY A 160 6.27 -8.22 -10.97
N LEU A 161 6.26 -7.18 -10.14
CA LEU A 161 5.19 -6.19 -10.12
C LEU A 161 5.14 -5.37 -11.42
N SER A 162 6.28 -4.85 -11.88
CA SER A 162 6.38 -4.08 -13.13
C SER A 162 5.90 -4.88 -14.34
N GLU A 163 6.29 -6.16 -14.43
CA GLU A 163 5.88 -7.09 -15.47
C GLU A 163 4.38 -7.40 -15.40
N ALA A 164 3.83 -7.58 -14.20
CA ALA A 164 2.40 -7.85 -14.02
C ALA A 164 1.50 -6.64 -14.33
N VAL A 165 1.95 -5.42 -14.00
CA VAL A 165 1.20 -4.19 -14.28
C VAL A 165 1.29 -3.84 -15.76
N ASN A 166 2.49 -3.98 -16.37
CA ASN A 166 2.79 -3.71 -17.78
C ASN A 166 2.26 -2.36 -18.31
N ASP A 167 2.21 -1.35 -17.44
CA ASP A 167 1.83 0.02 -17.76
C ASP A 167 2.54 0.97 -16.81
N SER A 168 3.35 1.88 -17.35
CA SER A 168 4.25 2.71 -16.54
C SER A 168 3.49 3.69 -15.65
N GLU A 169 2.39 4.26 -16.15
CA GLU A 169 1.56 5.22 -15.41
C GLU A 169 0.86 4.52 -14.23
N THR A 170 0.24 3.36 -14.48
CA THR A 170 -0.38 2.54 -13.43
C THR A 170 0.65 2.07 -12.39
N LEU A 171 1.85 1.66 -12.83
CA LEU A 171 2.92 1.24 -11.91
C LEU A 171 3.36 2.39 -11.01
N ILE A 172 3.58 3.58 -11.57
CA ILE A 172 3.96 4.78 -10.81
C ILE A 172 2.88 5.11 -9.78
N SER A 173 1.61 5.20 -10.19
CA SER A 173 0.49 5.51 -9.28
C SER A 173 0.34 4.47 -8.15
N THR A 174 0.56 3.19 -8.47
CA THR A 174 0.58 2.10 -7.49
C THR A 174 1.72 2.28 -6.49
N LEU A 175 2.93 2.56 -6.96
CA LEU A 175 4.11 2.74 -6.11
C LEU A 175 4.00 3.98 -5.23
N GLU A 176 3.43 5.07 -5.72
CA GLU A 176 3.15 6.27 -4.93
C GLU A 176 2.14 5.98 -3.82
N THR A 177 1.07 5.25 -4.14
CA THR A 177 0.08 4.81 -3.16
C THR A 177 0.72 3.92 -2.09
N ALA A 178 1.55 2.95 -2.48
CA ALA A 178 2.29 2.11 -1.55
C ALA A 178 3.26 2.93 -0.69
N ALA A 179 3.94 3.93 -1.28
CA ALA A 179 4.83 4.85 -0.57
C ALA A 179 4.06 5.69 0.46
N GLU A 180 2.82 6.07 0.18
CA GLU A 180 1.95 6.75 1.15
C GLU A 180 1.60 5.83 2.32
N ILE A 181 1.14 4.60 2.05
CA ILE A 181 0.82 3.59 3.09
C ILE A 181 2.05 3.31 3.97
N SER A 182 3.25 3.26 3.36
CA SER A 182 4.51 2.96 4.05
C SER A 182 4.89 3.98 5.12
N ARG A 183 4.34 5.21 5.08
CA ARG A 183 4.54 6.22 6.13
C ARG A 183 4.05 5.73 7.50
N ARG A 184 3.03 4.87 7.52
CA ARG A 184 2.42 4.34 8.76
C ARG A 184 2.64 2.84 8.94
N SER A 185 2.86 2.09 7.85
CA SER A 185 3.06 0.65 7.95
C SER A 185 3.83 0.06 6.76
N ALA A 186 5.00 -0.50 7.06
CA ALA A 186 5.76 -1.29 6.08
C ALA A 186 4.99 -2.54 5.65
N LYS A 187 4.32 -3.23 6.57
CA LYS A 187 3.54 -4.43 6.28
C LYS A 187 2.40 -4.16 5.29
N HIS A 188 1.51 -3.21 5.60
CA HIS A 188 0.36 -2.94 4.73
C HIS A 188 0.79 -2.40 3.35
N SER A 189 1.87 -1.63 3.26
CA SER A 189 2.39 -1.21 1.93
C SER A 189 2.89 -2.39 1.11
N ALA A 190 3.54 -3.38 1.73
CA ALA A 190 3.94 -4.60 1.06
C ALA A 190 2.74 -5.49 0.67
N ASP A 191 1.74 -5.61 1.54
CA ASP A 191 0.50 -6.37 1.27
C ASP A 191 -0.28 -5.74 0.10
N PHE A 192 -0.34 -4.41 0.03
CA PHE A 192 -0.91 -3.66 -1.10
C PHE A 192 -0.21 -4.00 -2.43
N LEU A 193 1.13 -3.98 -2.45
CA LEU A 193 1.90 -4.35 -3.65
C LEU A 193 1.70 -5.82 -4.03
N ALA A 194 1.62 -6.72 -3.04
CA ALA A 194 1.40 -8.14 -3.28
C ALA A 194 0.01 -8.44 -3.90
N ALA A 195 -1.02 -7.68 -3.52
CA ALA A 195 -2.36 -7.81 -4.10
C ALA A 195 -2.48 -7.21 -5.51
N THR A 196 -1.62 -6.26 -5.86
CA THR A 196 -1.74 -5.44 -7.08
C THR A 196 -1.88 -6.24 -8.37
N PRO A 197 -1.08 -7.29 -8.65
CA PRO A 197 -1.22 -8.05 -9.90
C PRO A 197 -2.66 -8.56 -10.14
N VAL A 198 -3.28 -9.13 -9.11
CA VAL A 198 -4.65 -9.67 -9.18
C VAL A 198 -5.67 -8.55 -9.37
N VAL A 199 -5.46 -7.40 -8.72
CA VAL A 199 -6.36 -6.24 -8.85
C VAL A 199 -6.29 -5.66 -10.26
N ILE A 200 -5.09 -5.44 -10.79
CA ILE A 200 -4.91 -4.90 -12.15
C ILE A 200 -5.48 -5.87 -13.20
N GLU A 201 -5.26 -7.17 -13.05
CA GLU A 201 -5.89 -8.17 -13.92
C GLU A 201 -7.42 -8.07 -13.88
N SER A 202 -8.01 -7.93 -12.69
CA SER A 202 -9.46 -7.77 -12.53
C SER A 202 -9.98 -6.48 -13.16
N LEU A 203 -9.25 -5.36 -13.03
CA LEU A 203 -9.64 -4.07 -13.60
C LEU A 203 -9.53 -4.06 -15.13
N ASN A 204 -8.55 -4.77 -15.69
CA ASN A 204 -8.40 -4.89 -17.14
C ASN A 204 -9.58 -5.64 -17.81
N LYS A 205 -10.39 -6.40 -17.05
CA LYS A 205 -11.59 -7.09 -17.57
C LYS A 205 -12.74 -6.16 -17.94
N PHE A 206 -12.73 -4.90 -17.50
CA PHE A 206 -13.79 -3.93 -17.78
C PHE A 206 -13.71 -3.29 -19.17
N ASP A 207 -12.58 -3.44 -19.88
CA ASP A 207 -12.27 -2.74 -21.14
C ASP A 207 -12.57 -1.21 -21.10
N ASP A 208 -12.49 -0.63 -19.91
CA ASP A 208 -12.75 0.78 -19.65
C ASP A 208 -11.65 1.36 -18.76
N ARG A 209 -10.85 2.25 -19.35
CA ARG A 209 -9.74 2.92 -18.64
C ARG A 209 -10.24 3.76 -17.47
N ALA A 210 -11.48 4.28 -17.51
CA ALA A 210 -12.03 5.09 -16.44
C ALA A 210 -12.21 4.27 -15.15
N VAL A 211 -12.62 3.00 -15.24
CA VAL A 211 -12.76 2.12 -14.08
C VAL A 211 -11.42 1.91 -13.39
N LYS A 212 -10.37 1.61 -14.17
CA LYS A 212 -9.01 1.45 -13.64
C LYS A 212 -8.50 2.73 -12.97
N GLN A 213 -8.66 3.87 -13.64
CA GLN A 213 -8.23 5.15 -13.11
C GLN A 213 -8.95 5.50 -11.81
N ARG A 214 -10.28 5.30 -11.77
CA ARG A 214 -11.09 5.58 -10.57
C ARG A 214 -10.71 4.66 -9.41
N ALA A 215 -10.42 3.39 -9.69
CA ALA A 215 -9.94 2.45 -8.68
C ALA A 215 -8.59 2.86 -8.08
N LEU A 216 -7.63 3.31 -8.90
CA LEU A 216 -6.35 3.85 -8.44
C LEU A 216 -6.53 5.14 -7.62
N THR A 217 -7.38 6.06 -8.08
CA THR A 217 -7.73 7.28 -7.34
C THR A 217 -8.33 6.94 -5.97
N LEU A 218 -9.25 5.97 -5.92
CA LEU A 218 -9.85 5.53 -4.67
C LEU A 218 -8.81 4.90 -3.74
N ALA A 219 -7.91 4.06 -4.25
CA ALA A 219 -6.82 3.45 -3.47
C ALA A 219 -5.89 4.52 -2.86
N SER A 220 -5.52 5.54 -3.64
CA SER A 220 -4.74 6.69 -3.16
C SER A 220 -5.50 7.47 -2.08
N ALA A 221 -6.81 7.67 -2.25
CA ALA A 221 -7.64 8.33 -1.24
C ALA A 221 -7.68 7.54 0.08
N PHE A 222 -7.83 6.21 0.00
CA PHE A 222 -7.74 5.33 1.17
C PHE A 222 -6.36 5.42 1.84
N ALA A 223 -5.28 5.43 1.06
CA ALA A 223 -3.93 5.52 1.62
C ALA A 223 -3.73 6.82 2.41
N PHE A 224 -4.17 7.94 1.84
CA PHE A 224 -4.08 9.26 2.48
C PHE A 224 -4.93 9.36 3.76
N ARG A 225 -6.18 8.88 3.72
CA ARG A 225 -7.15 9.09 4.81
C ARG A 225 -7.13 8.00 5.87
N ALA A 226 -6.97 6.74 5.46
CA ALA A 226 -7.15 5.56 6.29
C ALA A 226 -5.86 4.73 6.47
N GLY A 227 -4.77 5.08 5.79
CA GLY A 227 -3.47 4.42 5.94
C GLY A 227 -3.53 2.93 5.57
N GLY A 228 -3.33 2.05 6.55
CA GLY A 228 -3.24 0.60 6.33
C GLY A 228 -4.48 -0.03 5.70
N ILE A 229 -5.68 0.52 5.96
CA ILE A 229 -6.95 0.04 5.40
C ILE A 229 -6.95 0.10 3.85
N ALA A 230 -6.10 0.93 3.25
CA ALA A 230 -5.94 0.97 1.79
C ALA A 230 -5.49 -0.36 1.20
N ALA A 231 -4.67 -1.13 1.92
CA ALA A 231 -4.26 -2.46 1.49
C ALA A 231 -5.45 -3.43 1.44
N ASP A 232 -6.30 -3.40 2.48
CA ASP A 232 -7.50 -4.23 2.55
C ASP A 232 -8.52 -3.84 1.47
N ALA A 233 -8.73 -2.54 1.26
CA ALA A 233 -9.62 -2.02 0.22
C ALA A 233 -9.13 -2.40 -1.18
N TRP A 234 -7.83 -2.26 -1.45
CA TRP A 234 -7.25 -2.67 -2.71
C TRP A 234 -7.42 -4.17 -2.96
N ALA A 235 -7.10 -5.00 -1.98
CA ALA A 235 -7.28 -6.45 -2.08
C ALA A 235 -8.76 -6.88 -2.22
N ALA A 236 -9.70 -6.10 -1.69
CA ALA A 236 -11.13 -6.35 -1.81
C ALA A 236 -11.73 -5.96 -3.17
N MET A 237 -11.03 -5.13 -3.96
CA MET A 237 -11.53 -4.56 -5.21
C MET A 237 -12.03 -5.61 -6.22
N PRO A 238 -11.33 -6.74 -6.49
CA PRO A 238 -11.80 -7.74 -7.45
C PRO A 238 -13.15 -8.33 -7.05
N THR A 239 -13.33 -8.61 -5.75
CA THR A 239 -14.58 -9.15 -5.20
C THR A 239 -15.71 -8.13 -5.26
N ALA A 240 -15.42 -6.86 -4.92
CA ALA A 240 -16.42 -5.80 -4.97
C ALA A 240 -16.92 -5.56 -6.39
N LEU A 241 -16.01 -5.57 -7.37
CA LEU A 241 -16.31 -5.25 -8.77
C LEU A 241 -16.73 -6.46 -9.62
N ALA A 242 -16.61 -7.68 -9.10
CA ALA A 242 -16.91 -8.90 -9.85
C ALA A 242 -18.28 -8.83 -10.55
N ASN A 243 -18.31 -9.14 -11.86
CA ASN A 243 -19.51 -9.19 -12.70
C ASN A 243 -20.33 -7.88 -12.78
N LEU A 244 -19.76 -6.74 -12.40
CA LEU A 244 -20.38 -5.44 -12.66
C LEU A 244 -20.08 -4.97 -14.09
N LYS A 245 -20.95 -4.11 -14.62
CA LYS A 245 -20.66 -3.32 -15.82
C LYS A 245 -19.87 -2.07 -15.42
N SER A 246 -19.18 -1.45 -16.38
CA SER A 246 -18.33 -0.27 -16.13
C SER A 246 -19.08 0.88 -15.44
N GLU A 247 -20.31 1.18 -15.87
CA GLU A 247 -21.15 2.22 -15.26
C GLU A 247 -21.42 1.96 -13.76
N ALA A 248 -21.85 0.73 -13.42
CA ALA A 248 -22.11 0.34 -12.03
C ALA A 248 -20.82 0.29 -11.19
N ALA A 249 -19.70 -0.13 -11.79
CA ALA A 249 -18.40 -0.11 -11.12
C ALA A 249 -17.97 1.33 -10.80
N LEU A 250 -18.09 2.26 -11.75
CA LEU A 250 -17.79 3.68 -11.53
C LEU A 250 -18.68 4.27 -10.44
N GLN A 251 -19.99 4.02 -10.50
CA GLN A 251 -20.93 4.47 -9.47
C GLN A 251 -20.54 3.95 -8.08
N LEU A 252 -20.17 2.66 -7.96
CA LEU A 252 -19.74 2.08 -6.70
C LEU A 252 -18.46 2.72 -6.15
N LEU A 253 -17.46 2.92 -7.01
CA LEU A 253 -16.18 3.51 -6.62
C LEU A 253 -16.36 4.95 -6.14
N ASP A 254 -17.23 5.71 -6.81
CA ASP A 254 -17.53 7.10 -6.49
C ASP A 254 -18.24 7.21 -5.14
N ARG A 255 -19.30 6.44 -4.94
CA ARG A 255 -20.01 6.41 -3.65
C ARG A 255 -19.11 5.90 -2.52
N THR A 256 -18.22 4.95 -2.80
CA THR A 256 -17.22 4.51 -1.81
C THR A 256 -16.29 5.65 -1.42
N GLY A 257 -15.85 6.46 -2.39
CA GLY A 257 -15.06 7.67 -2.15
C GLY A 257 -15.78 8.67 -1.25
N ASP A 258 -17.06 8.93 -1.51
CA ASP A 258 -17.85 9.87 -0.70
C ASP A 258 -17.93 9.45 0.78
N PHE A 259 -18.09 8.15 1.05
CA PHE A 259 -18.15 7.61 2.42
C PHE A 259 -16.79 7.52 3.11
N LEU A 260 -15.68 7.61 2.37
CA LEU A 260 -14.35 7.58 2.94
C LEU A 260 -14.08 8.78 3.87
N GLU A 261 -14.76 9.91 3.64
CA GLU A 261 -14.75 11.08 4.53
C GLU A 261 -15.23 10.75 5.95
N ARG A 262 -16.10 9.74 6.09
CA ARG A 262 -16.62 9.32 7.41
C ARG A 262 -15.75 8.25 8.07
N GLY A 263 -14.99 7.49 7.29
CA GLY A 263 -13.99 6.55 7.80
C GLY A 263 -13.73 5.36 6.87
N GLY A 264 -12.47 4.90 6.85
CA GLY A 264 -12.03 3.81 5.97
C GLY A 264 -12.76 2.49 6.18
N GLY A 265 -13.06 2.10 7.42
CA GLY A 265 -13.77 0.83 7.68
C GLY A 265 -15.21 0.82 7.13
N GLY A 266 -15.92 1.94 7.25
CA GLY A 266 -17.26 2.11 6.69
C GLY A 266 -17.25 2.05 5.16
N ALA A 267 -16.35 2.81 4.54
CA ALA A 267 -16.18 2.83 3.08
C ALA A 267 -15.79 1.45 2.52
N LEU A 268 -14.88 0.72 3.17
CA LEU A 268 -14.51 -0.64 2.76
C LEU A 268 -15.72 -1.58 2.75
N HIS A 269 -16.49 -1.59 3.84
CA HIS A 269 -17.68 -2.43 3.92
C HIS A 269 -18.75 -2.01 2.91
N LEU A 270 -18.88 -0.70 2.65
CA LEU A 270 -19.79 -0.17 1.65
C LEU A 270 -19.42 -0.66 0.26
N MET A 271 -18.13 -0.60 -0.11
CA MET A 271 -17.66 -1.09 -1.40
C MET A 271 -18.02 -2.56 -1.63
N LEU A 272 -17.77 -3.42 -0.63
CA LEU A 272 -18.08 -4.84 -0.69
C LEU A 272 -19.58 -5.11 -0.80
N SER A 273 -20.38 -4.49 0.08
CA SER A 273 -21.82 -4.73 0.15
C SER A 273 -22.56 -4.06 -1.02
N GLY A 274 -22.11 -2.89 -1.45
CA GLY A 274 -22.63 -2.14 -2.58
C GLY A 274 -22.41 -2.86 -3.90
N GLY A 275 -21.24 -3.50 -4.08
CA GLY A 275 -21.03 -4.39 -5.21
C GLY A 275 -22.02 -5.56 -5.24
N GLU A 276 -22.39 -6.09 -4.07
CA GLU A 276 -23.43 -7.10 -3.98
C GLU A 276 -24.83 -6.55 -4.30
N VAL A 277 -25.19 -5.37 -3.80
CA VAL A 277 -26.45 -4.69 -4.15
C VAL A 277 -26.53 -4.49 -5.67
N LEU A 278 -25.49 -3.96 -6.31
CA LEU A 278 -25.46 -3.73 -7.75
C LEU A 278 -25.54 -5.01 -8.60
N ARG A 279 -25.04 -6.15 -8.08
CA ARG A 279 -25.20 -7.45 -8.73
C ARG A 279 -26.61 -8.01 -8.60
N ILE A 280 -27.23 -7.83 -7.43
CA ILE A 280 -28.46 -8.53 -7.06
C ILE A 280 -29.70 -7.69 -7.39
N LEU A 281 -29.71 -6.44 -6.96
CA LEU A 281 -30.82 -5.51 -7.03
C LEU A 281 -30.32 -4.06 -7.29
N PRO A 282 -29.68 -3.79 -8.45
CA PRO A 282 -29.11 -2.48 -8.78
C PRO A 282 -30.12 -1.33 -8.69
N GLU A 283 -31.41 -1.60 -8.92
CA GLU A 283 -32.50 -0.62 -8.84
C GLU A 283 -32.66 -0.02 -7.43
N LEU A 284 -32.16 -0.70 -6.40
CA LEU A 284 -32.16 -0.26 -5.00
C LEU A 284 -30.94 0.58 -4.64
N PHE A 285 -29.89 0.60 -5.46
CA PHE A 285 -28.57 1.09 -5.03
C PHE A 285 -28.59 2.54 -4.57
N ASP A 286 -29.21 3.45 -5.31
CA ASP A 286 -29.26 4.86 -4.93
C ASP A 286 -30.09 5.08 -3.65
N ASP A 287 -31.26 4.42 -3.54
CA ASP A 287 -32.11 4.50 -2.33
C ASP A 287 -31.36 3.96 -1.10
N TRP A 288 -30.57 2.89 -1.27
CA TRP A 288 -29.72 2.33 -0.23
C TRP A 288 -28.61 3.30 0.17
N ILE A 289 -27.96 3.98 -0.78
CA ILE A 289 -26.94 5.00 -0.50
C ILE A 289 -27.53 6.16 0.32
N GLU A 290 -28.72 6.65 -0.03
CA GLU A 290 -29.40 7.70 0.73
C GLU A 290 -29.73 7.26 2.16
N LEU A 291 -30.23 6.02 2.34
CA LEU A 291 -30.43 5.44 3.67
C LEU A 291 -29.11 5.41 4.48
N LEU A 292 -28.00 5.00 3.87
CA LEU A 292 -26.71 4.96 4.56
C LEU A 292 -26.25 6.35 5.01
N TRP A 293 -26.56 7.42 4.26
CA TRP A 293 -26.26 8.79 4.70
C TRP A 293 -27.06 9.22 5.92
N VAL A 294 -28.34 8.82 6.01
CA VAL A 294 -29.17 9.05 7.19
C VAL A 294 -28.61 8.28 8.38
N VAL A 295 -28.35 6.98 8.21
CA VAL A 295 -27.80 6.11 9.27
C VAL A 295 -26.44 6.61 9.76
N ALA A 296 -25.59 7.13 8.87
CA ALA A 296 -24.27 7.62 9.21
C ALA A 296 -24.30 8.83 10.16
N GLN A 297 -25.45 9.51 10.33
CA GLN A 297 -25.63 10.55 11.35
C GLN A 297 -25.62 9.99 12.77
N HIS A 298 -25.97 8.71 12.95
CA HIS A 298 -25.88 7.99 14.24
C HIS A 298 -24.48 7.43 14.53
N GLY A 299 -23.52 7.68 13.64
CA GLY A 299 -22.11 7.28 13.81
C GLY A 299 -21.70 6.04 13.02
N ASN A 300 -20.39 5.81 13.00
CA ASN A 300 -19.77 4.78 12.16
C ASN A 300 -20.14 3.35 12.54
N ALA A 301 -20.42 3.08 13.82
CA ALA A 301 -20.83 1.76 14.28
C ALA A 301 -22.18 1.36 13.66
N SER A 302 -23.15 2.26 13.70
CA SER A 302 -24.47 2.07 13.08
C SER A 302 -24.36 1.89 11.57
N LEU A 303 -23.58 2.74 10.88
CA LEU A 303 -23.32 2.61 9.45
C LEU A 303 -22.75 1.22 9.10
N VAL A 304 -21.70 0.79 9.78
CA VAL A 304 -21.08 -0.53 9.53
C VAL A 304 -22.08 -1.66 9.80
N ALA A 305 -22.90 -1.56 10.85
CA ALA A 305 -23.89 -2.58 11.16
C ALA A 305 -24.98 -2.72 10.07
N PHE A 306 -25.43 -1.60 9.50
CA PHE A 306 -26.35 -1.58 8.37
C PHE A 306 -25.75 -2.18 7.10
N VAL A 307 -24.57 -1.69 6.73
CA VAL A 307 -23.85 -2.16 5.55
C VAL A 307 -23.62 -3.67 5.62
N ARG A 308 -23.15 -4.19 6.76
CA ARG A 308 -22.97 -5.64 6.98
C ARG A 308 -24.26 -6.45 6.95
N SER A 309 -25.41 -5.83 7.21
CA SER A 309 -26.73 -6.48 7.16
C SER A 309 -27.32 -6.50 5.74
N THR A 310 -26.79 -5.67 4.84
CA THR A 310 -27.32 -5.46 3.48
C THR A 310 -27.32 -6.73 2.62
N PRO A 311 -26.25 -7.56 2.57
CA PRO A 311 -26.27 -8.82 1.81
C PRO A 311 -27.45 -9.74 2.15
N ARG A 312 -27.74 -9.89 3.45
CA ARG A 312 -28.86 -10.72 3.91
C ARG A 312 -30.20 -10.10 3.55
N PHE A 313 -30.30 -8.78 3.63
CA PHE A 313 -31.49 -8.03 3.25
C PHE A 313 -31.85 -8.26 1.77
N VAL A 314 -30.93 -7.96 0.85
CA VAL A 314 -31.22 -8.05 -0.61
C VAL A 314 -31.51 -9.49 -1.06
N ARG A 315 -30.77 -10.48 -0.54
CA ARG A 315 -31.05 -11.90 -0.82
C ARG A 315 -32.39 -12.36 -0.23
N GLY A 316 -32.81 -11.75 0.88
CA GLY A 316 -34.03 -12.09 1.58
C GLY A 316 -35.29 -11.86 0.73
N PHE A 317 -35.31 -10.78 -0.06
CA PHE A 317 -36.42 -10.42 -0.96
C PHE A 317 -36.47 -11.22 -2.25
N LEU A 318 -35.32 -11.74 -2.71
CA LEU A 318 -35.26 -12.61 -3.89
C LEU A 318 -35.43 -14.10 -3.57
N ALA A 319 -35.48 -14.46 -2.29
CA ALA A 319 -35.73 -15.84 -1.92
C ALA A 319 -37.16 -16.26 -2.33
N PRO A 320 -37.36 -17.48 -2.83
CA PRO A 320 -38.69 -17.97 -3.18
C PRO A 320 -39.65 -17.85 -2.01
N HIS A 321 -40.84 -17.29 -2.24
CA HIS A 321 -41.91 -17.31 -1.25
C HIS A 321 -42.32 -18.76 -1.00
N ALA A 322 -42.54 -19.12 0.26
CA ALA A 322 -43.10 -20.42 0.63
C ALA A 322 -44.51 -20.53 0.02
N GLY A 323 -44.64 -21.17 -1.14
CA GLY A 323 -45.90 -21.31 -1.86
C GLY A 323 -45.83 -21.24 -3.39
N CYS A 324 -44.74 -20.75 -3.98
CA CYS A 324 -44.57 -20.77 -5.45
C CYS A 324 -43.82 -22.03 -5.92
N PRO A 325 -44.42 -22.86 -6.80
CA PRO A 325 -43.74 -24.01 -7.37
C PRO A 325 -42.56 -23.56 -8.26
N ARG A 326 -41.39 -24.17 -8.05
CA ARG A 326 -40.20 -23.95 -8.88
C ARG A 326 -40.50 -24.34 -10.33
N GLY A 327 -40.44 -23.39 -11.27
CA GLY A 327 -40.31 -23.78 -12.68
C GLY A 327 -40.76 -22.81 -13.77
N ASP A 328 -41.44 -21.70 -13.48
CA ASP A 328 -41.98 -20.85 -14.55
C ASP A 328 -41.13 -19.58 -14.80
N PRO A 329 -40.39 -19.48 -15.92
CA PRO A 329 -39.50 -18.34 -16.21
C PRO A 329 -40.25 -17.01 -16.42
N ALA A 330 -41.55 -17.04 -16.72
CA ALA A 330 -42.38 -15.83 -16.83
C ALA A 330 -42.70 -15.19 -15.46
N LEU A 331 -42.74 -15.98 -14.39
CA LEU A 331 -42.94 -15.49 -13.01
C LEU A 331 -41.70 -14.82 -12.43
N SER A 332 -40.50 -15.18 -12.90
CA SER A 332 -39.23 -14.63 -12.43
C SER A 332 -39.10 -13.11 -12.62
N GLY A 333 -39.77 -12.53 -13.62
CA GLY A 333 -39.77 -11.07 -13.84
C GLY A 333 -40.75 -10.32 -12.94
N MET A 334 -41.92 -10.90 -12.69
CA MET A 334 -42.95 -10.33 -11.81
C MET A 334 -42.52 -10.41 -10.33
N ASP A 335 -41.86 -11.51 -9.95
CA ASP A 335 -41.26 -11.69 -8.63
C ASP A 335 -40.11 -10.70 -8.38
N ARG A 336 -39.31 -10.40 -9.41
CA ARG A 336 -38.24 -9.39 -9.31
C ARG A 336 -38.81 -7.98 -9.14
N ASN A 337 -39.76 -7.56 -9.97
CA ASN A 337 -40.35 -6.21 -9.88
C ASN A 337 -41.01 -5.99 -8.51
N ARG A 338 -41.73 -7.00 -8.00
CA ARG A 338 -42.29 -6.97 -6.65
C ARG A 338 -41.20 -6.90 -5.58
N ALA A 339 -40.13 -7.69 -5.71
CA ALA A 339 -38.99 -7.62 -4.79
C ALA A 339 -38.32 -6.25 -4.78
N VAL A 340 -38.17 -5.60 -5.94
CA VAL A 340 -37.67 -4.22 -6.06
C VAL A 340 -38.59 -3.27 -5.32
N GLU A 341 -39.90 -3.29 -5.61
CA GLU A 341 -40.89 -2.40 -5.01
C GLU A 341 -40.91 -2.53 -3.48
N LEU A 342 -41.00 -3.77 -2.98
CA LEU A 342 -40.98 -4.05 -1.54
C LEU A 342 -39.68 -3.58 -0.89
N SER A 343 -38.53 -3.86 -1.52
CA SER A 343 -37.24 -3.43 -0.97
C SER A 343 -37.13 -1.91 -0.90
N LYS A 344 -37.63 -1.18 -1.91
CA LYS A 344 -37.64 0.30 -1.92
C LYS A 344 -38.54 0.87 -0.83
N ARG A 345 -39.76 0.34 -0.67
CA ARG A 345 -40.68 0.76 0.40
C ARG A 345 -40.05 0.55 1.78
N VAL A 346 -39.46 -0.62 2.00
CA VAL A 346 -38.77 -0.91 3.26
C VAL A 346 -37.57 -0.01 3.49
N VAL A 347 -36.75 0.27 2.48
CA VAL A 347 -35.62 1.20 2.60
C VAL A 347 -36.10 2.61 2.95
N SER A 348 -37.18 3.08 2.31
CA SER A 348 -37.80 4.38 2.61
C SER A 348 -38.29 4.45 4.06
N LEU A 349 -39.06 3.45 4.50
CA LEU A 349 -39.56 3.35 5.86
C LEU A 349 -38.42 3.28 6.88
N THR A 350 -37.40 2.47 6.58
CA THR A 350 -36.19 2.37 7.41
C THR A 350 -35.49 3.73 7.53
N ALA A 351 -35.43 4.51 6.45
CA ALA A 351 -34.84 5.84 6.48
C ALA A 351 -35.65 6.82 7.35
N GLU A 352 -36.98 6.71 7.35
CA GLU A 352 -37.84 7.50 8.24
C GLU A 352 -37.59 7.17 9.72
N ILE A 353 -37.57 5.89 10.07
CA ILE A 353 -37.22 5.45 11.44
C ILE A 353 -35.81 5.93 11.79
N ALA A 354 -34.86 5.80 10.87
CA ALA A 354 -33.47 6.19 11.08
C ALA A 354 -33.30 7.70 11.30
N ARG A 355 -34.27 8.56 10.96
CA ARG A 355 -34.20 9.99 11.36
C ARG A 355 -34.45 10.19 12.86
N LEU A 356 -35.09 9.23 13.51
CA LEU A 356 -35.44 9.28 14.92
C LEU A 356 -34.53 8.37 15.76
N ASP A 357 -34.34 7.12 15.34
CA ASP A 357 -33.60 6.09 16.08
C ASP A 357 -32.91 5.10 15.12
N GLY A 358 -31.57 5.11 15.14
CA GLY A 358 -30.76 4.22 14.30
C GLY A 358 -30.82 2.74 14.68
N GLU A 359 -31.05 2.41 15.96
CA GLU A 359 -31.15 1.01 16.41
C GLU A 359 -32.50 0.40 16.00
N ALA A 360 -33.59 1.14 16.18
CA ALA A 360 -34.92 0.73 15.72
C ALA A 360 -34.94 0.53 14.20
N ALA A 361 -34.30 1.45 13.46
CA ALA A 361 -34.17 1.33 12.02
C ALA A 361 -33.38 0.07 11.62
N LEU A 362 -32.29 -0.25 12.32
CA LEU A 362 -31.49 -1.45 12.04
C LEU A 362 -32.29 -2.73 12.29
N ALA A 363 -33.10 -2.75 13.36
CA ALA A 363 -33.97 -3.87 13.67
C ALA A 363 -35.04 -4.06 12.58
N CYS A 364 -35.71 -2.98 12.17
CA CYS A 364 -36.68 -2.98 11.07
C CYS A 364 -36.04 -3.51 9.77
N PHE A 365 -34.88 -2.96 9.39
CA PHE A 365 -34.14 -3.36 8.19
C PHE A 365 -33.85 -4.86 8.20
N ARG A 366 -33.31 -5.40 9.31
CA ARG A 366 -32.96 -6.83 9.42
C ARG A 366 -34.16 -7.77 9.43
N ALA A 367 -35.28 -7.36 10.02
CA ALA A 367 -36.47 -8.20 10.19
C ALA A 367 -37.34 -8.25 8.92
N SER A 368 -37.37 -7.14 8.17
CA SER A 368 -38.28 -6.94 7.04
C SER A 368 -38.35 -8.09 6.02
N PRO A 369 -37.25 -8.72 5.54
CA PRO A 369 -37.38 -9.75 4.50
C PRO A 369 -37.97 -11.06 5.05
N GLY A 370 -37.95 -11.25 6.36
CA GLY A 370 -38.58 -12.39 7.03
C GLY A 370 -40.07 -12.14 7.27
N VAL A 371 -40.41 -10.96 7.80
CA VAL A 371 -41.79 -10.57 8.14
C VAL A 371 -42.65 -10.47 6.89
N LEU A 372 -42.16 -9.82 5.83
CA LEU A 372 -42.89 -9.63 4.57
C LEU A 372 -43.14 -10.91 3.76
N ARG A 373 -42.65 -12.07 4.24
CA ARG A 373 -43.06 -13.39 3.71
C ARG A 373 -44.41 -13.85 4.26
N THR A 374 -44.82 -13.30 5.40
CA THR A 374 -45.98 -13.75 6.17
C THR A 374 -47.09 -12.71 6.25
N VAL A 375 -46.77 -11.43 6.05
CA VAL A 375 -47.73 -10.32 6.14
C VAL A 375 -47.65 -9.44 4.89
N ALA A 376 -48.74 -8.72 4.60
CA ALA A 376 -48.76 -7.73 3.53
C ALA A 376 -47.90 -6.51 3.91
N ILE A 377 -47.40 -5.77 2.90
CA ILE A 377 -46.56 -4.59 3.14
C ILE A 377 -47.34 -3.46 3.84
N GLU A 378 -48.64 -3.34 3.59
CA GLU A 378 -49.51 -2.39 4.27
C GLU A 378 -49.61 -2.68 5.78
N GLN A 379 -49.72 -3.97 6.15
CA GLN A 379 -49.73 -4.39 7.56
C GLN A 379 -48.37 -4.19 8.24
N PHE A 380 -47.29 -4.33 7.48
CA PHE A 380 -45.94 -4.06 7.96
C PHE A 380 -45.74 -2.56 8.21
N GLU A 381 -46.22 -1.70 7.31
CA GLU A 381 -46.15 -0.24 7.45
C GLU A 381 -47.02 0.29 8.60
N GLU A 382 -48.16 -0.32 8.90
CA GLU A 382 -48.97 0.05 10.07
C GLU A 382 -48.32 -0.33 11.41
N TRP A 383 -47.45 -1.35 11.42
CA TRP A 383 -46.79 -1.84 12.64
C TRP A 383 -45.55 -1.03 13.03
N VAL A 384 -44.83 -0.52 12.04
CA VAL A 384 -43.61 0.28 12.19
C VAL A 384 -43.95 1.71 12.53
#